data_AF-A0A3M2A8Z8-F1
#
_entry.id   AF-A0A3M2A8Z8-F1
#
_cell.length_a   1.000
_cell.length_b   1.000
_cell.length_c   1.000
_cell.angle_alpha   90.00
_cell.angle_beta   90.00
_cell.angle_gamma   90.00
#
_symmetry.space_group_name_H-M   'P 1'
#
loop_
_entity.id
_entity.type
_entity.pdbx_description
1 polymer ?
#
loop_
_entity_poly.entity_id
_entity_poly.type
_entity_poly.pdbx_seq_one_letter_code
_entity_poly.pdbx_strand_id
1 'polypeptide(L)'
;MARIARLLTIGLAVGLGMAAGACSDHGDDAHHVIYTGCDANGDCSGGRCIDGFPGGLCTRNCARHEDCPSGTLCVDTESIHGVCLFPCATDGECVDTLGGGYTCDTESDVETEEDVLVCVDA
;
A
#
# COMPACT_ATOMS: atom_id res chain seq x y z
N MET A 1 29.59 61.59 10.85
CA MET A 1 30.63 61.02 11.75
C MET A 1 30.08 59.67 12.19
N ALA A 2 30.68 58.50 12.05
CA ALA A 2 32.04 58.09 11.79
C ALA A 2 32.05 56.82 10.91
N ARG A 3 33.16 56.64 10.20
CA ARG A 3 33.49 55.47 9.37
C ARG A 3 34.11 54.40 10.26
N ILE A 4 33.70 53.14 10.14
CA ILE A 4 34.61 52.02 10.43
C ILE A 4 34.47 51.01 9.30
N ALA A 5 35.53 50.98 8.51
CA ALA A 5 35.84 49.98 7.51
C ALA A 5 36.86 49.01 8.09
N ARG A 6 36.81 47.74 7.67
CA ARG A 6 37.94 46.85 7.28
C ARG A 6 37.56 45.38 7.54
N LEU A 7 37.40 44.60 6.47
CA LEU A 7 38.37 43.66 5.86
C LEU A 7 38.23 42.25 6.50
N LEU A 8 37.58 41.32 5.79
CA LEU A 8 38.19 40.32 4.89
C LEU A 8 38.83 39.17 5.66
N THR A 9 38.07 38.09 5.85
CA THR A 9 38.62 36.73 5.97
C THR A 9 37.72 35.74 5.23
N ILE A 10 38.35 35.09 4.27
CA ILE A 10 37.87 34.02 3.41
C ILE A 10 37.60 32.79 4.27
N GLY A 11 36.45 32.16 4.08
CA GLY A 11 36.10 30.86 4.67
C GLY A 11 35.13 30.12 3.77
N LEU A 12 35.63 29.70 2.59
CA LEU A 12 34.93 28.79 1.69
C LEU A 12 34.82 27.42 2.38
N ALA A 13 33.67 27.12 2.98
CA ALA A 13 33.33 25.77 3.45
C ALA A 13 32.37 25.13 2.43
N VAL A 14 32.95 24.43 1.46
CA VAL A 14 32.25 23.41 0.66
C VAL A 14 32.28 22.11 1.47
N GLY A 15 31.10 21.53 1.70
CA GLY A 15 30.89 20.22 2.34
C GLY A 15 29.39 19.99 2.46
N LEU A 16 28.69 19.55 1.42
CA LEU A 16 28.61 18.18 0.87
C LEU A 16 27.81 17.22 1.78
N GLY A 17 26.58 16.88 1.35
CA GLY A 17 25.84 15.65 1.66
C GLY A 17 25.45 15.45 3.13
N MET A 18 24.19 15.19 3.48
CA MET A 18 23.46 13.99 3.05
C MET A 18 21.96 14.27 3.17
N ALA A 19 21.22 13.91 2.11
CA ALA A 19 19.78 13.79 2.13
C ALA A 19 19.38 12.69 3.13
N ALA A 20 18.71 13.07 4.21
CA ALA A 20 17.94 12.12 5.01
C ALA A 20 16.56 11.97 4.36
N GLY A 21 16.52 11.38 3.17
CA GLY A 21 15.32 10.74 2.67
C GLY A 21 15.15 9.45 3.45
N ALA A 22 14.42 9.49 4.56
CA ALA A 22 13.92 8.30 5.23
C ALA A 22 12.75 7.73 4.40
N CYS A 23 13.05 7.27 3.18
CA CYS A 23 12.18 6.32 2.49
C CYS A 23 12.57 4.95 3.02
N SER A 24 11.99 4.57 4.16
CA SER A 24 11.93 3.16 4.54
C SER A 24 10.96 2.49 3.60
N ASP A 25 11.42 2.25 2.38
CA ASP A 25 10.81 1.34 1.41
C ASP A 25 11.05 -0.07 1.96
N HIS A 26 10.33 -0.41 3.04
CA HIS A 26 10.03 -1.80 3.33
C HIS A 26 8.74 -2.06 2.57
N GLY A 27 8.86 -2.19 1.24
CA GLY A 27 7.83 -2.82 0.44
C GLY A 27 7.71 -4.25 0.94
N ASP A 28 6.82 -4.46 1.91
CA ASP A 28 6.36 -5.80 2.26
C ASP A 28 5.85 -6.40 0.94
N ASP A 29 6.39 -7.54 0.52
CA ASP A 29 5.92 -8.22 -0.69
C ASP A 29 4.41 -8.42 -0.56
N ALA A 30 3.62 -7.92 -1.53
CA ALA A 30 2.17 -7.94 -1.45
C ALA A 30 1.61 -9.35 -1.19
N HIS A 31 2.22 -10.38 -1.79
CA HIS A 31 1.85 -11.79 -1.59
C HIS A 31 2.14 -12.34 -0.18
N HIS A 32 2.95 -11.64 0.62
CA HIS A 32 3.20 -12.00 2.02
C HIS A 32 2.15 -11.41 2.97
N VAL A 33 1.47 -10.34 2.56
CA VAL A 33 0.45 -9.64 3.36
C VAL A 33 -0.95 -10.03 2.90
N ILE A 34 -1.14 -10.18 1.58
CA ILE A 34 -2.39 -10.51 0.93
C ILE A 34 -2.33 -11.93 0.41
N TYR A 35 -2.97 -12.85 1.13
CA TYR A 35 -3.01 -14.27 0.79
C TYR A 35 -4.26 -14.95 1.35
N THR A 36 -4.58 -16.11 0.82
CA THR A 36 -5.79 -16.87 1.19
C THR A 36 -5.52 -17.88 2.29
N GLY A 37 -6.56 -18.31 3.01
CA GLY A 37 -6.45 -19.37 4.02
C GLY A 37 -6.30 -18.86 5.45
N CYS A 38 -7.20 -17.99 5.88
CA CYS A 38 -7.28 -17.52 7.27
C CYS A 38 -8.68 -17.75 7.84
N ASP A 39 -8.75 -18.01 9.15
CA ASP A 39 -10.01 -18.12 9.88
C ASP A 39 -10.15 -17.01 10.95
N ALA A 40 -9.03 -16.35 11.30
CA ALA A 40 -9.01 -15.26 12.24
C ALA A 40 -7.87 -14.27 11.95
N ASN A 41 -8.01 -13.04 12.47
CA ASN A 41 -6.98 -11.99 12.32
C ASN A 41 -5.58 -12.41 12.80
N GLY A 42 -5.50 -13.33 13.75
CA GLY A 42 -4.23 -13.84 14.26
C GLY A 42 -3.45 -14.69 13.27
N ASP A 43 -4.10 -15.17 12.20
CA ASP A 43 -3.49 -15.97 11.14
C ASP A 43 -2.75 -15.10 10.11
N CYS A 44 -3.01 -13.79 10.11
CA CYS A 44 -2.48 -12.84 9.15
C CYS A 44 -1.22 -12.14 9.68
N SER A 45 -0.15 -12.19 8.90
CA SER A 45 1.13 -11.54 9.24
C SER A 45 1.02 -10.01 9.16
N GLY A 46 0.56 -9.39 10.25
CA GLY A 46 0.43 -7.92 10.34
C GLY A 46 -0.83 -7.37 9.65
N GLY A 47 -1.87 -8.19 9.54
CA GLY A 47 -3.10 -7.86 8.83
C GLY A 47 -4.38 -8.27 9.57
N ARG A 48 -5.46 -8.33 8.81
CA ARG A 48 -6.81 -8.75 9.19
C ARG A 48 -7.21 -9.92 8.29
N CYS A 49 -7.95 -10.86 8.85
CA CYS A 49 -8.65 -11.86 8.07
C CYS A 49 -10.03 -11.32 7.69
N ILE A 50 -10.35 -11.38 6.41
CA ILE A 50 -11.67 -11.05 5.90
C ILE A 50 -12.43 -12.34 5.64
N ASP A 51 -13.52 -12.50 6.39
CA ASP A 51 -14.55 -13.50 6.13
C ASP A 51 -15.36 -13.11 4.89
N GLY A 52 -15.82 -14.11 4.14
CA GLY A 52 -16.61 -13.89 2.91
C GLY A 52 -15.80 -14.00 1.62
N PHE A 53 -14.48 -14.19 1.71
CA PHE A 53 -13.64 -14.62 0.60
C PHE A 53 -13.39 -16.13 0.65
N PRO A 54 -13.02 -16.78 -0.47
CA PRO A 54 -12.79 -18.23 -0.53
C PRO A 54 -11.66 -18.66 0.42
N GLY A 55 -12.03 -19.31 1.52
CA GLY A 55 -11.07 -19.74 2.54
C GLY A 55 -10.51 -18.60 3.40
N GLY A 56 -11.15 -17.43 3.39
CA GLY A 56 -10.69 -16.23 4.09
C GLY A 56 -9.52 -15.55 3.40
N LEU A 57 -9.52 -14.21 3.41
CA LEU A 57 -8.45 -13.42 2.81
C LEU A 57 -7.71 -12.63 3.90
N CYS A 58 -6.43 -12.92 4.08
CA CYS A 58 -5.54 -12.02 4.79
C CYS A 58 -5.32 -10.77 3.94
N THR A 59 -5.44 -9.61 4.56
CA THR A 59 -5.08 -8.31 3.97
C THR A 59 -4.76 -7.30 5.07
N ARG A 60 -4.44 -6.05 4.72
CA ARG A 60 -4.21 -4.95 5.66
C ARG A 60 -5.34 -3.92 5.53
N ASN A 61 -5.71 -3.32 6.66
CA ASN A 61 -6.58 -2.13 6.63
C ASN A 61 -5.76 -0.92 6.17
N CYS A 62 -6.35 -0.05 5.36
CA CYS A 62 -5.69 1.13 4.82
C CYS A 62 -6.64 2.33 4.84
N ALA A 63 -6.09 3.53 4.85
CA ALA A 63 -6.84 4.77 4.64
C ALA A 63 -6.47 5.46 3.32
N ARG A 64 -5.44 4.94 2.64
CA ARG A 64 -4.83 5.46 1.41
C ARG A 64 -3.90 4.41 0.82
N HIS A 65 -3.56 4.55 -0.45
CA HIS A 65 -2.75 3.60 -1.22
C HIS A 65 -1.37 3.36 -0.62
N GLU A 66 -0.75 4.40 -0.04
CA GLU A 66 0.57 4.30 0.58
C GLU A 66 0.60 3.49 1.90
N ASP A 67 -0.56 3.15 2.47
CA ASP A 67 -0.64 2.21 3.59
C ASP A 67 -0.59 0.74 3.12
N CYS A 68 -0.79 0.51 1.82
CA CYS A 68 -0.81 -0.79 1.18
C CYS A 68 0.57 -1.21 0.63
N PRO A 69 0.87 -2.52 0.62
CA PRO A 69 2.09 -3.01 -0.01
C PRO A 69 2.10 -2.70 -1.51
N SER A 70 3.30 -2.57 -2.08
CA SER A 70 3.47 -2.23 -3.49
C SER A 70 2.73 -3.22 -4.40
N GLY A 71 1.99 -2.69 -5.38
CA GLY A 71 1.20 -3.50 -6.31
C GLY A 71 -0.20 -3.84 -5.83
N THR A 72 -0.72 -3.15 -4.80
CA THR A 72 -2.07 -3.36 -4.26
C THR A 72 -2.76 -2.03 -4.04
N LEU A 73 -4.08 -1.96 -4.17
CA LEU A 73 -4.89 -0.74 -4.04
C LEU A 73 -5.64 -0.70 -2.71
N CYS A 74 -5.81 0.51 -2.16
CA CYS A 74 -6.67 0.71 -0.99
C CYS A 74 -8.10 0.97 -1.45
N VAL A 75 -8.99 0.02 -1.22
CA VAL A 75 -10.37 0.06 -1.72
C VAL A 75 -11.38 -0.16 -0.62
N ASP A 76 -12.57 0.39 -0.83
CA ASP A 76 -13.77 0.09 -0.07
C ASP A 76 -14.53 -1.04 -0.78
N THR A 77 -14.84 -2.08 -0.02
CA THR A 77 -15.75 -3.15 -0.45
C THR A 77 -17.12 -2.94 0.18
N GLU A 78 -18.16 -3.62 -0.34
CA GLU A 78 -19.51 -3.56 0.23
C GLU A 78 -19.56 -3.86 1.75
N SER A 79 -18.65 -4.70 2.23
CA SER A 79 -18.64 -5.19 3.62
C SER A 79 -17.60 -4.52 4.51
N ILE A 80 -16.53 -3.97 3.92
CA ILE A 80 -15.37 -3.48 4.67
C ILE A 80 -14.81 -2.24 3.99
N HIS A 81 -14.65 -1.18 4.78
CA HIS A 81 -13.97 0.03 4.35
C HIS A 81 -12.46 -0.09 4.52
N GLY A 82 -11.73 0.33 3.49
CA GLY A 82 -10.29 0.49 3.48
C GLY A 82 -9.51 -0.80 3.66
N VAL A 83 -9.41 -1.60 2.61
CA VAL A 83 -8.61 -2.83 2.56
C VAL A 83 -7.70 -2.85 1.33
N CYS A 84 -6.53 -3.48 1.48
CA CYS A 84 -5.61 -3.63 0.37
C CYS A 84 -6.03 -4.82 -0.51
N LEU A 85 -6.28 -4.61 -1.80
CA LEU A 85 -6.59 -5.69 -2.74
C LEU A 85 -5.68 -5.62 -3.98
N PHE A 86 -5.51 -6.76 -4.65
CA PHE A 86 -4.76 -6.79 -5.90
C PHE A 86 -5.58 -6.14 -7.02
N PRO A 87 -5.02 -5.17 -7.78
CA PRO A 87 -5.65 -4.71 -9.00
C PRO A 87 -5.66 -5.82 -10.04
N CYS A 88 -6.63 -5.76 -10.95
CA CYS A 88 -6.75 -6.73 -12.03
C CYS A 88 -7.32 -6.09 -13.30
N ALA A 89 -7.10 -6.77 -14.43
CA ALA A 89 -7.74 -6.49 -15.70
C ALA A 89 -8.69 -7.63 -16.13
N THR A 90 -8.49 -8.84 -15.62
CA THR A 90 -9.31 -10.02 -15.95
C THR A 90 -9.39 -10.99 -14.77
N ASP A 91 -10.47 -11.79 -14.71
CA ASP A 91 -10.65 -12.83 -13.69
C ASP A 91 -9.49 -13.83 -13.63
N GLY A 92 -8.87 -14.11 -14.79
CA GLY A 92 -7.71 -15.01 -14.87
C GLY A 92 -6.54 -14.53 -14.02
N GLU A 93 -6.31 -13.22 -13.93
CA GLU A 93 -5.23 -12.67 -13.10
C GLU A 93 -5.50 -12.90 -11.60
N CYS A 94 -6.76 -12.81 -11.19
CA CYS A 94 -7.17 -13.08 -9.81
C CYS A 94 -7.05 -14.58 -9.46
N VAL A 95 -7.41 -15.45 -10.40
CA VAL A 95 -7.23 -16.90 -10.23
C VAL A 95 -5.75 -17.28 -10.16
N ASP A 96 -4.91 -16.68 -11.01
CA ASP A 96 -3.47 -16.92 -11.00
C ASP A 96 -2.79 -16.39 -9.72
N THR A 97 -3.35 -15.33 -9.12
CA THR A 97 -2.78 -14.64 -7.93
C THR A 97 -3.25 -15.24 -6.61
N LEU A 98 -4.56 -15.48 -6.47
CA LEU A 98 -5.22 -15.87 -5.20
C LEU A 98 -5.82 -17.27 -5.25
N GLY A 99 -5.99 -17.85 -6.44
CA GLY A 99 -6.58 -19.15 -6.66
C GLY A 99 -8.05 -19.10 -7.09
N GLY A 100 -8.67 -20.28 -7.21
CA GLY A 100 -10.07 -20.38 -7.61
C GLY A 100 -11.03 -19.74 -6.59
N GLY A 101 -12.12 -19.16 -7.10
CA GLY A 101 -13.11 -18.43 -6.29
C GLY A 101 -12.92 -16.92 -6.26
N TYR A 102 -11.89 -16.40 -6.95
CA TYR A 102 -11.68 -14.97 -7.11
C TYR A 102 -12.02 -14.52 -8.54
N THR A 103 -12.62 -13.34 -8.65
CA THR A 103 -12.97 -12.67 -9.91
C THR A 103 -12.45 -11.24 -9.94
N CYS A 104 -12.37 -10.66 -11.13
CA CYS A 104 -12.01 -9.25 -11.28
C CYS A 104 -13.28 -8.40 -11.33
N ASP A 105 -13.55 -7.63 -10.28
CA ASP A 105 -14.74 -6.78 -10.20
C ASP A 105 -14.40 -5.36 -9.77
N THR A 106 -15.40 -4.48 -9.89
CA THR A 106 -15.30 -3.05 -9.62
C THR A 106 -15.55 -2.77 -8.15
N GLU A 107 -14.61 -2.08 -7.51
CA GLU A 107 -14.73 -1.56 -6.15
C GLU A 107 -14.38 -0.07 -6.13
N SER A 108 -14.71 0.61 -5.04
CA SER A 108 -14.42 2.05 -4.91
C SER A 108 -13.03 2.28 -4.32
N ASP A 109 -12.21 3.06 -5.00
CA ASP A 109 -10.93 3.52 -4.46
C ASP A 109 -11.14 4.48 -3.29
N VAL A 110 -10.45 4.26 -2.18
CA VAL A 110 -10.67 5.02 -0.93
C VAL A 110 -10.26 6.48 -1.05
N GLU A 111 -9.26 6.79 -1.88
CA GLU A 111 -8.72 8.15 -1.97
C GLU A 111 -9.46 9.00 -3.01
N THR A 112 -9.84 8.37 -4.11
CA THR A 112 -10.41 9.05 -5.28
C THR A 112 -11.91 8.89 -5.40
N GLU A 113 -12.50 7.92 -4.69
CA GLU A 113 -13.90 7.49 -4.84
C GLU A 113 -14.24 7.04 -6.28
N GLU A 114 -13.21 6.74 -7.08
CA GLU A 114 -13.36 6.23 -8.44
C GLU A 114 -13.49 4.71 -8.45
N ASP A 115 -14.20 4.20 -9.45
CA ASP A 115 -14.36 2.77 -9.70
C ASP A 115 -13.04 2.18 -10.22
N VAL A 116 -12.52 1.17 -9.53
CA VAL A 116 -11.29 0.45 -9.89
C VAL A 116 -11.52 -1.06 -9.92
N LEU A 117 -10.78 -1.75 -10.79
CA LEU A 117 -10.86 -3.22 -10.91
C LEU A 117 -9.88 -3.89 -9.95
N VAL A 118 -10.41 -4.74 -9.08
CA VAL A 118 -9.65 -5.48 -8.06
C VAL A 118 -10.14 -6.92 -7.93
N CYS A 119 -9.29 -7.77 -7.36
CA CYS A 119 -9.62 -9.17 -7.11
C CYS A 119 -10.51 -9.34 -5.88
N VAL A 120 -11.74 -9.79 -6.11
CA VAL A 120 -12.77 -10.03 -5.10
C VAL A 120 -13.30 -11.48 -5.14
N ASP A 121 -14.13 -11.87 -4.18
CA ASP A 121 -14.87 -13.14 -4.20
C ASP A 121 -15.81 -13.20 -5.42
N ALA A 122 -15.91 -14.38 -6.05
CA ALA A 122 -16.65 -14.62 -7.29
C ALA A 122 -18.12 -15.02 -7.12
#